data_AF-A0A838S7B7-F1
#
_entry.id   AF-A0A838S7B7-F1
#
_cell.length_a   1.000
_cell.length_b   1.000
_cell.length_c   1.000
_cell.angle_alpha   90.00
_cell.angle_beta   90.00
_cell.angle_gamma   90.00
#
_symmetry.space_group_name_H-M   'P 1'
#
loop_
_entity.id
_entity.type
_entity.pdbx_description
1 polymer ?
#
loop_
_entity_poly.entity_id
_entity_poly.type
_entity_poly.pdbx_seq_one_letter_code
_entity_poly.pdbx_strand_id
1 'polypeptide(L)'
;MGRAGYRTEPRLAPLLRDRLGTTWQGGWSRTVLLRRTAAGLLVLLAAALALSPRAGSTVDVPVVVAARDLAPGAALDLTAVQLQTLPDAVVPDGSAHSVDEVVGRLLAAPLRRGEPITDVRLAGAALARSVAADPDAVSVPVRLSDPDVAALLHPGATVDVVTLGERQDQ
;
A
#
# COMPACT_ATOMS: atom_id res chain seq x y z
N MET A 1 7.77 55.59 -97.91
CA MET A 1 8.74 56.28 -97.03
C MET A 1 8.12 56.32 -95.63
N GLY A 2 8.71 55.66 -94.62
CA GLY A 2 8.17 55.65 -93.25
C GLY A 2 8.32 54.29 -92.55
N ARG A 3 9.35 54.19 -91.71
CA ARG A 3 9.79 53.03 -90.93
C ARG A 3 8.76 52.56 -89.90
N ALA A 4 8.80 51.27 -89.54
CA ALA A 4 9.10 50.85 -88.17
C ALA A 4 9.31 49.32 -88.12
N GLY A 5 10.51 48.89 -87.75
CA GLY A 5 10.77 47.53 -87.31
C GLY A 5 11.00 47.52 -85.80
N TYR A 6 10.58 46.44 -85.15
CA TYR A 6 11.37 45.75 -84.11
C TYR A 6 10.80 44.35 -83.88
N ARG A 7 11.72 43.40 -83.78
CA ARG A 7 11.54 41.97 -83.49
C ARG A 7 12.07 41.77 -82.07
N THR A 8 11.31 41.21 -81.13
CA THR A 8 11.80 40.52 -79.91
C THR A 8 10.59 39.97 -79.13
N GLU A 9 10.36 38.66 -79.16
CA GLU A 9 10.77 37.63 -78.18
C GLU A 9 9.74 37.41 -77.04
N PRO A 10 9.49 36.15 -76.64
CA PRO A 10 8.37 35.74 -75.78
C PRO A 10 8.69 36.03 -74.32
N ARG A 11 7.94 36.95 -73.69
CA ARG A 11 8.01 37.15 -72.24
C ARG A 11 7.14 36.12 -71.51
N LEU A 12 7.82 35.07 -71.04
CA LEU A 12 7.37 34.20 -69.96
C LEU A 12 6.87 35.07 -68.79
N ALA A 13 5.58 35.00 -68.52
CA ALA A 13 4.98 35.64 -67.37
C ALA A 13 5.52 35.01 -66.07
N PRO A 14 5.88 35.82 -65.06
CA PRO A 14 6.32 35.31 -63.77
C PRO A 14 5.17 34.59 -63.05
N LEU A 15 5.55 33.50 -62.39
CA LEU A 15 4.71 32.53 -61.71
C LEU A 15 3.82 33.16 -60.64
N LEU A 16 2.50 32.89 -60.72
CA LEU A 16 1.51 33.13 -59.65
C LEU A 16 1.92 32.54 -58.28
N ARG A 17 2.87 31.61 -58.27
CA ARG A 17 3.29 30.85 -57.09
C ARG A 17 4.05 31.70 -56.07
N ASP A 18 4.55 32.87 -56.46
CA ASP A 18 5.30 33.76 -55.56
C ASP A 18 4.41 34.73 -54.75
N ARG A 19 3.08 34.65 -54.91
CA ARG A 19 2.11 35.46 -54.15
C ARG A 19 1.38 34.73 -53.02
N LEU A 20 1.66 33.44 -52.83
CA LEU A 20 1.06 32.64 -51.75
C LEU A 20 1.83 32.73 -50.42
N GLY A 21 2.94 33.47 -50.35
CA GLY A 21 3.80 33.52 -49.17
C GLY A 21 3.55 34.64 -48.16
N THR A 22 2.77 35.68 -48.47
CA THR A 22 2.83 36.94 -47.69
C THR A 22 1.53 37.38 -47.02
N THR A 23 0.49 36.55 -46.95
CA THR A 23 -0.76 36.91 -46.24
C THR A 23 -0.96 36.18 -44.91
N TRP A 24 0.05 35.45 -44.41
CA TRP A 24 -0.09 34.61 -43.22
C TRP A 24 0.78 35.01 -42.01
N GLN A 25 1.19 36.28 -41.92
CA GLN A 25 2.11 36.75 -40.87
C GLN A 25 1.41 37.43 -39.67
N GLY A 26 0.08 37.61 -39.69
CA GLY A 26 -0.65 38.30 -38.61
C GLY A 26 -1.19 37.43 -37.47
N GLY A 27 -1.29 36.11 -37.67
CA GLY A 27 -1.93 35.19 -36.71
C GLY A 27 -0.99 34.17 -36.05
N TRP A 28 0.16 33.87 -36.67
CA TRP A 28 1.03 32.79 -36.23
C TRP A 28 1.60 33.01 -34.83
N SER A 29 2.05 34.24 -34.54
CA SER A 29 2.57 34.62 -33.22
C SER A 29 1.52 34.45 -32.11
N ARG A 30 0.25 34.76 -32.41
CA ARG A 30 -0.87 34.61 -31.45
C ARG A 30 -1.15 33.14 -31.17
N THR A 31 -1.17 32.31 -32.22
CA THR A 31 -1.38 30.86 -32.06
C THR A 31 -0.22 30.18 -31.31
N VAL A 32 1.03 30.59 -31.56
CA VAL A 32 2.21 30.08 -30.86
C VAL A 32 2.19 30.48 -29.38
N LEU A 33 1.81 31.72 -29.08
CA LEU A 33 1.69 32.20 -27.70
C LEU A 33 0.59 31.43 -26.95
N LEU A 34 -0.59 31.27 -27.55
CA LEU A 34 -1.70 30.48 -26.99
C LEU A 34 -1.32 29.02 -26.72
N ARG A 35 -0.59 28.38 -27.64
CA ARG A 35 -0.12 26.99 -27.42
C ARG A 35 0.90 26.89 -26.29
N ARG A 36 1.80 27.87 -26.16
CA ARG A 36 2.80 27.90 -25.09
C ARG A 36 2.18 28.14 -23.72
N THR A 37 1.22 29.06 -23.62
CA THR A 37 0.50 29.30 -22.36
C THR A 37 -0.33 28.08 -21.97
N ALA A 38 -1.04 27.47 -22.92
CA ALA A 38 -1.79 26.24 -22.67
C ALA A 38 -0.88 25.08 -22.23
N ALA A 39 0.26 24.89 -22.90
CA ALA A 39 1.25 23.88 -22.51
C ALA A 39 1.81 24.15 -21.11
N GLY A 40 2.14 25.41 -20.79
CA GLY A 40 2.59 25.81 -19.45
C GLY A 40 1.55 25.52 -18.37
N LEU A 41 0.28 25.86 -18.61
CA LEU A 41 -0.82 25.55 -17.70
C LEU A 41 -1.00 24.05 -17.50
N LEU A 42 -0.93 23.25 -18.57
CA LEU A 42 -1.03 21.79 -18.48
C LEU A 42 0.14 21.19 -17.71
N VAL A 43 1.37 21.68 -17.90
CA VAL A 43 2.55 21.23 -17.14
C VAL A 43 2.42 21.61 -15.66
N LEU A 44 1.96 22.83 -15.34
CA LEU A 44 1.71 23.25 -13.96
C LEU A 44 0.60 22.42 -13.32
N LEU A 45 -0.49 22.14 -14.04
CA LEU A 45 -1.57 21.29 -13.56
C LEU A 45 -1.08 19.85 -13.32
N ALA A 46 -0.32 19.28 -14.26
CA ALA A 46 0.26 17.95 -14.12
C ALA A 46 1.24 17.87 -12.94
N ALA A 47 2.07 18.89 -12.75
CA ALA A 47 2.96 18.99 -11.59
C ALA A 47 2.16 19.08 -10.29
N ALA A 48 1.12 19.91 -10.25
CA ALA A 48 0.23 20.02 -9.10
C ALA A 48 -0.44 18.68 -8.77
N LEU A 49 -0.97 17.96 -9.76
CA LEU A 49 -1.56 16.63 -9.56
C LEU A 49 -0.53 15.57 -9.15
N ALA A 50 0.70 15.63 -9.67
CA ALA A 50 1.78 14.71 -9.32
C ALA A 50 2.29 14.93 -7.88
N LEU A 51 2.29 16.18 -7.42
CA LEU A 51 2.67 16.60 -6.07
C LEU A 51 1.50 16.51 -5.07
N SER A 52 0.26 16.40 -5.55
CA SER A 52 -0.90 16.24 -4.68
C SER A 52 -0.83 14.87 -3.99
N PRO A 53 -1.02 14.80 -2.66
CA PRO A 53 -1.22 13.52 -2.00
C PRO A 53 -2.39 12.84 -2.71
N ARG A 54 -2.18 11.61 -3.19
CA ARG A 54 -3.25 10.81 -3.79
C ARG A 54 -4.29 10.59 -2.70
N ALA A 55 -5.38 11.36 -2.74
CA ALA A 55 -6.62 11.03 -2.04
C ALA A 55 -7.25 9.83 -2.75
N GLY A 56 -6.58 8.68 -2.68
CA GLY A 56 -7.29 7.41 -2.75
C GLY A 56 -8.17 7.37 -1.51
N SER A 57 -9.42 6.98 -1.68
CA SER A 57 -10.44 6.84 -0.63
C SER A 57 -10.12 5.72 0.37
N THR A 58 -8.85 5.52 0.73
CA THR A 58 -8.45 4.56 1.76
C THR A 58 -8.87 5.15 3.08
N VAL A 59 -9.82 4.49 3.74
CA VAL A 59 -10.13 4.78 5.13
C VAL A 59 -8.88 4.46 5.91
N ASP A 60 -8.28 5.49 6.49
CA ASP A 60 -7.14 5.34 7.38
C ASP A 60 -7.67 4.85 8.72
N VAL A 61 -7.21 3.68 9.17
CA VAL A 61 -7.67 3.04 10.41
C VAL A 61 -6.52 2.96 11.42
N PRO A 62 -6.80 3.17 12.71
CA PRO A 62 -5.81 2.95 13.75
C PRO A 62 -5.57 1.44 13.92
N VAL A 63 -4.30 1.03 13.96
CA VAL A 63 -3.89 -0.36 14.17
C VAL A 63 -2.80 -0.41 15.23
N VAL A 64 -2.87 -1.39 16.10
CA VAL A 64 -1.84 -1.59 17.14
C VAL A 64 -0.68 -2.38 16.54
N VAL A 65 0.51 -1.82 16.63
CA VAL A 65 1.76 -2.41 16.14
C VAL A 65 2.75 -2.58 17.29
N ALA A 66 3.74 -3.47 17.10
CA ALA A 66 4.82 -3.62 18.06
C ALA A 66 5.71 -2.37 18.10
N ALA A 67 5.99 -1.83 19.29
CA ALA A 67 6.88 -0.67 19.48
C ALA A 67 8.37 -1.04 19.38
N ARG A 68 8.69 -2.32 19.64
CA ARG A 68 10.03 -2.92 19.61
C ARG A 68 9.93 -4.37 19.15
N ASP A 69 11.06 -5.02 18.94
CA ASP A 69 11.07 -6.47 18.73
C ASP A 69 10.64 -7.18 20.01
N LEU A 70 9.74 -8.14 19.87
CA LEU A 70 9.15 -8.89 20.97
C LEU A 70 9.40 -10.39 20.78
N ALA A 71 9.82 -11.03 21.87
CA ALA A 71 10.05 -12.46 21.93
C ALA A 71 8.73 -13.22 22.14
N PRO A 72 8.66 -14.51 21.76
CA PRO A 72 7.57 -15.40 22.16
C PRO A 72 7.41 -15.42 23.68
N GLY A 73 6.17 -15.51 24.15
CA GLY A 73 5.83 -15.52 25.57
C GLY A 73 5.95 -14.16 26.27
N ALA A 74 6.33 -13.09 25.56
CA ALA A 74 6.33 -11.74 26.13
C ALA A 74 4.89 -11.29 26.44
N ALA A 75 4.69 -10.77 27.64
CA ALA A 75 3.46 -10.05 28.00
C ALA A 75 3.49 -8.65 27.39
N LEU A 76 2.39 -8.27 26.74
CA LEU A 76 2.25 -6.95 26.15
C LEU A 76 1.89 -5.92 27.23
N ASP A 77 2.79 -4.96 27.43
CA ASP A 77 2.57 -3.79 28.26
C ASP A 77 2.40 -2.53 27.38
N LEU A 78 2.09 -1.40 28.00
CA LEU A 78 1.91 -0.11 27.31
C LEU A 78 3.18 0.39 26.60
N THR A 79 4.36 -0.14 26.93
CA THR A 79 5.63 0.23 26.29
C THR A 79 5.97 -0.67 25.11
N ALA A 80 5.35 -1.86 25.02
CA ALA A 80 5.57 -2.86 23.99
C ALA A 80 4.76 -2.58 22.72
N VAL A 81 3.71 -1.76 22.82
CA VAL A 81 2.75 -1.51 21.76
C VAL A 81 2.63 -0.01 21.47
N GLN A 82 2.22 0.31 20.25
CA GLN A 82 1.91 1.68 19.84
C GLN A 82 0.82 1.65 18.78
N LEU A 83 0.06 2.74 18.68
CA LEU A 83 -0.96 2.90 17.65
C LEU A 83 -0.34 3.52 16.40
N GLN A 84 -0.62 2.94 15.24
CA GLN A 84 -0.21 3.46 13.94
C GLN A 84 -1.42 3.53 13.02
N THR A 85 -1.54 4.66 12.31
CA THR A 85 -2.57 4.82 11.27
C THR A 85 -2.07 4.18 9.98
N LEU A 86 -2.85 3.23 9.46
CA LEU A 86 -2.57 2.50 8.23
C LEU A 86 -3.78 2.60 7.28
N PRO A 87 -3.56 2.63 5.96
CA PRO A 87 -4.64 2.46 5.01
C PRO A 87 -5.30 1.09 5.20
N ASP A 88 -6.63 1.04 5.32
CA ASP A 88 -7.39 -0.21 5.55
C ASP A 88 -7.01 -1.34 4.56
N ALA A 89 -6.73 -0.98 3.30
CA ALA A 89 -6.33 -1.92 2.25
C ALA A 89 -5.04 -2.72 2.53
N VAL A 90 -4.21 -2.32 3.50
CA VAL A 90 -2.98 -3.03 3.88
C VAL A 90 -3.02 -3.61 5.28
N VAL A 91 -4.14 -3.43 6.00
CA VAL A 91 -4.30 -3.96 7.36
C VAL A 91 -4.65 -5.44 7.28
N PRO A 92 -3.87 -6.34 7.92
CA PRO A 92 -4.24 -7.75 7.99
C PRO A 92 -5.56 -7.96 8.74
N ASP A 93 -6.34 -8.95 8.31
CA ASP A 93 -7.52 -9.38 9.05
C ASP A 93 -7.16 -9.75 10.50
N GLY A 94 -8.07 -9.46 11.43
CA GLY A 94 -7.87 -9.74 12.85
C GLY A 94 -6.84 -8.85 13.55
N SER A 95 -6.40 -7.75 12.91
CA SER A 95 -5.56 -6.73 13.56
C SER A 95 -6.28 -6.07 14.73
N ALA A 96 -5.54 -5.81 15.80
CA ALA A 96 -6.06 -5.05 16.94
C ALA A 96 -6.14 -3.55 16.61
N HIS A 97 -7.22 -2.90 17.02
CA HIS A 97 -7.48 -1.49 16.71
C HIS A 97 -7.39 -0.57 17.93
N SER A 98 -7.33 -1.15 19.14
CA SER A 98 -7.13 -0.42 20.39
C SER A 98 -6.12 -1.11 21.29
N VAL A 99 -5.39 -0.32 22.08
CA VAL A 99 -4.34 -0.81 22.98
C VAL A 99 -4.92 -1.77 24.04
N ASP A 100 -6.16 -1.54 24.48
CA ASP A 100 -6.83 -2.36 25.48
C ASP A 100 -7.14 -3.79 25.00
N GLU A 101 -7.22 -4.03 23.68
CA GLU A 101 -7.42 -5.37 23.11
C GLU A 101 -6.21 -6.30 23.28
N VAL A 102 -5.01 -5.72 23.48
CA VAL A 102 -3.74 -6.45 23.44
C VAL A 102 -2.97 -6.41 24.76
N VAL A 103 -3.11 -5.36 25.56
CA VAL A 103 -2.38 -5.22 26.82
C VAL A 103 -2.74 -6.33 27.80
N GLY A 104 -1.74 -6.87 28.49
CA GLY A 104 -1.87 -7.99 29.42
C GLY A 104 -1.92 -9.36 28.75
N ARG A 105 -1.99 -9.43 27.41
CA ARG A 105 -1.96 -10.69 26.67
C ARG A 105 -0.52 -11.13 26.38
N LEU A 106 -0.35 -12.43 26.12
CA LEU A 106 0.95 -13.04 25.79
C LEU A 106 1.08 -13.22 24.28
N LEU A 107 2.26 -12.93 23.73
CA LEU A 107 2.61 -13.27 22.36
C LEU A 107 2.90 -14.76 22.21
N ALA A 108 2.34 -15.40 21.19
CA ALA A 108 2.59 -16.80 20.89
C ALA A 108 3.84 -17.01 20.00
N ALA A 109 4.23 -16.00 19.24
CA ALA A 109 5.33 -16.04 18.28
C ALA A 109 6.13 -14.73 18.32
N PRO A 110 7.37 -14.71 17.79
CA PRO A 110 8.14 -13.48 17.70
C PRO A 110 7.42 -12.45 16.82
N LEU A 111 7.57 -11.17 17.16
CA LEU A 111 6.97 -10.07 16.42
C LEU A 111 7.99 -8.93 16.31
N ARG A 112 8.22 -8.41 15.10
CA ARG A 112 9.18 -7.31 14.88
C ARG A 112 8.52 -5.96 15.09
N ARG A 113 9.35 -4.96 15.42
CA ARG A 113 8.92 -3.56 15.52
C ARG A 113 8.15 -3.14 14.24
N GLY A 114 6.99 -2.54 14.44
CA GLY A 114 6.13 -2.03 13.37
C GLY A 114 5.21 -3.08 12.73
N GLU A 115 5.33 -4.36 13.09
CA GLU A 115 4.37 -5.37 12.63
C GLU A 115 3.02 -5.20 13.34
N PRO A 116 1.88 -5.26 12.60
CA PRO A 116 0.55 -5.30 13.18
C PRO A 116 0.36 -6.49 14.13
N ILE A 117 -0.21 -6.23 15.30
CA ILE A 117 -0.59 -7.27 16.25
C ILE A 117 -1.95 -7.82 15.84
N THR A 118 -2.00 -9.11 15.53
CA THR A 118 -3.24 -9.81 15.17
C THR A 118 -3.68 -10.78 16.26
N ASP A 119 -4.97 -11.11 16.27
CA ASP A 119 -5.59 -12.04 17.20
C ASP A 119 -4.93 -13.43 17.24
N VAL A 120 -4.49 -13.95 16.10
CA VAL A 120 -3.77 -15.23 15.96
C VAL A 120 -2.29 -15.15 16.34
N ARG A 121 -1.75 -13.97 16.66
CA ARG A 121 -0.40 -13.83 17.25
C ARG A 121 -0.43 -13.83 18.77
N LEU A 122 -1.61 -13.74 19.36
CA LEU A 122 -1.81 -13.67 20.80
C LEU A 122 -2.30 -15.02 21.33
N ALA A 123 -1.71 -15.45 22.45
CA ALA A 123 -2.19 -16.63 23.15
C ALA A 123 -3.68 -16.43 23.55
N GLY A 124 -4.52 -17.42 23.23
CA GLY A 124 -5.96 -17.36 23.48
C GLY A 124 -6.78 -18.13 22.45
N ALA A 125 -8.09 -17.93 22.48
CA ALA A 125 -9.06 -18.69 21.70
C ALA A 125 -8.93 -18.48 20.17
N ALA A 126 -8.57 -17.27 19.70
CA ALA A 126 -8.39 -17.04 18.26
C ALA A 126 -7.26 -17.90 17.67
N LEU A 127 -6.10 -17.93 18.35
CA LEU A 127 -5.00 -18.83 18.00
C LEU A 127 -5.39 -20.32 18.14
N ALA A 128 -6.07 -20.70 19.23
CA ALA A 128 -6.47 -22.09 19.43
C ALA A 128 -7.38 -22.59 18.29
N ARG A 129 -8.39 -21.81 17.91
CA ARG A 129 -9.31 -22.12 16.82
C ARG A 129 -8.61 -22.16 15.46
N SER A 130 -7.65 -21.27 15.22
CA SER A 130 -6.91 -21.25 13.95
C SER A 130 -5.98 -22.46 13.77
N VAL A 131 -5.39 -22.96 14.85
CA VAL A 131 -4.51 -24.13 14.82
C VAL A 131 -5.29 -25.44 14.79
N ALA A 132 -6.34 -25.56 15.61
CA ALA A 132 -7.13 -26.80 15.71
C ALA A 132 -8.16 -26.97 14.59
N ALA A 133 -8.49 -25.90 13.87
CA ALA A 133 -9.63 -25.86 12.93
C ALA A 133 -10.96 -26.29 13.59
N ASP A 134 -11.09 -26.04 14.89
CA ASP A 134 -12.25 -26.38 15.73
C ASP A 134 -12.75 -25.09 16.40
N PRO A 135 -14.03 -24.69 16.23
CA PRO A 135 -14.58 -23.48 16.85
C PRO A 135 -14.61 -23.52 18.38
N ASP A 136 -14.60 -24.71 18.99
CA ASP A 136 -14.65 -24.90 20.44
C ASP A 136 -13.26 -25.05 21.09
N ALA A 137 -12.20 -24.90 20.29
CA ALA A 137 -10.83 -24.97 20.79
C ALA A 137 -10.48 -23.84 21.78
N VAL A 138 -9.89 -24.22 22.91
CA VAL A 138 -9.47 -23.31 23.98
C VAL A 138 -7.97 -23.42 24.26
N SER A 139 -7.37 -22.34 24.74
CA SER A 139 -5.97 -22.31 25.16
C SER A 139 -5.88 -22.42 26.68
N VAL A 140 -5.21 -23.44 27.19
CA VAL A 140 -5.01 -23.68 28.64
C VAL A 140 -3.51 -23.69 28.95
N PRO A 141 -3.06 -22.95 29.99
CA PRO A 141 -1.66 -23.00 30.39
C PRO A 141 -1.32 -24.35 31.03
N VAL A 142 -0.26 -25.00 30.55
CA VAL A 142 0.27 -26.24 31.12
C VAL A 142 1.65 -25.97 31.71
N ARG A 143 1.86 -26.36 32.97
CA ARG A 143 3.16 -26.33 33.63
C ARG A 143 3.83 -27.70 33.43
N LEU A 144 4.98 -27.71 32.80
CA LEU A 144 5.79 -28.92 32.67
C LEU A 144 6.47 -29.21 34.01
N SER A 145 6.43 -30.47 34.44
CA SER A 145 7.13 -30.93 35.65
C SER A 145 8.65 -30.98 35.47
N ASP A 146 9.09 -31.21 34.24
CA ASP A 146 10.50 -31.22 33.84
C ASP A 146 10.73 -30.21 32.71
N PRO A 147 11.56 -29.17 32.92
CA PRO A 147 11.86 -28.18 31.89
C PRO A 147 12.62 -28.74 30.69
N ASP A 148 13.34 -29.86 30.82
CA ASP A 148 14.09 -30.45 29.72
C ASP A 148 13.16 -31.02 28.63
N VAL A 149 11.92 -31.37 28.99
CA VAL A 149 10.87 -31.76 28.04
C VAL A 149 10.49 -30.59 27.13
N ALA A 150 10.59 -29.34 27.60
CA ALA A 150 10.31 -28.17 26.76
C ALA A 150 11.28 -28.09 25.57
N ALA A 151 12.52 -28.59 25.73
CA ALA A 151 13.51 -28.61 24.65
C ALA A 151 13.17 -29.60 23.53
N LEU A 152 12.23 -30.53 23.77
CA LEU A 152 11.71 -31.45 22.75
C LEU A 152 10.61 -30.80 21.90
N LEU A 153 10.03 -29.69 22.36
CA LEU A 153 8.95 -29.00 21.66
C LEU A 153 9.54 -28.10 20.57
N HIS A 154 8.96 -28.19 19.39
CA HIS A 154 9.22 -27.28 18.28
C HIS A 154 7.91 -26.78 17.68
N PRO A 155 7.89 -25.59 17.06
CA PRO A 155 6.71 -25.10 16.36
C PRO A 155 6.17 -26.15 15.37
N GLY A 156 4.86 -26.33 15.37
CA GLY A 156 4.18 -27.34 14.56
C GLY A 156 4.19 -28.76 15.14
N ALA A 157 4.81 -29.01 16.31
CA ALA A 157 4.65 -30.27 17.02
C ALA A 157 3.21 -30.44 17.53
N THR A 158 2.61 -31.58 17.25
CA THR A 158 1.33 -32.00 17.86
C THR A 158 1.62 -32.71 19.18
N VAL A 159 0.89 -32.35 20.23
CA VAL A 159 1.06 -32.91 21.58
C VAL A 159 -0.28 -33.48 22.04
N ASP A 160 -0.29 -34.78 22.36
CA ASP A 160 -1.43 -35.45 22.97
C ASP A 160 -1.30 -35.44 24.49
N VAL A 161 -2.35 -34.99 25.18
CA VAL A 161 -2.41 -34.98 26.64
C VAL A 161 -3.15 -36.22 27.12
N VAL A 162 -2.42 -37.18 27.67
CA VAL A 162 -3.00 -38.37 28.31
C VAL A 162 -3.28 -38.05 29.77
N THR A 163 -4.54 -38.20 30.17
CA THR A 163 -5.00 -38.02 31.54
C THR A 163 -5.55 -39.34 32.06
N LEU A 164 -5.43 -39.58 33.38
CA LEU A 164 -6.13 -40.67 34.05
C LEU A 164 -7.58 -40.23 34.30
N GLY A 165 -8.42 -40.35 33.27
CA GLY A 165 -9.87 -40.19 33.38
C GLY A 165 -10.55 -41.56 33.40
N GLU A 166 -11.63 -41.70 34.18
CA GLU A 166 -12.58 -42.79 33.93
C GLU A 166 -13.15 -42.62 32.51
N ARG A 167 -13.09 -43.71 31.72
CA ARG A 167 -13.63 -43.75 30.36
C ARG A 167 -15.13 -43.43 30.44
N GLN A 168 -15.52 -42.21 30.06
CA GLN A 168 -16.91 -41.85 29.89
C GLN A 168 -17.40 -42.43 28.56
N ASP A 169 -17.69 -43.73 28.57
CA ASP A 169 -18.56 -44.34 27.56
C ASP A 169 -20.01 -43.97 27.94
N GLN A 170 -20.59 -42.95 27.28
CA GLN A 170 -22.04 -42.81 27.16
C GLN A 170 -22.44 -41.99 25.92
#